data_AF-A0A9X3Z497-F1
#
_entry.id   AF-A0A9X3Z497-F1
#
_cell.length_a   1.000
_cell.length_b   1.000
_cell.length_c   1.000
_cell.angle_alpha   90.00
_cell.angle_beta   90.00
_cell.angle_gamma   90.00
#
_symmetry.space_group_name_H-M   'P 1'
#
loop_
_entity.id
_entity.type
_entity.pdbx_description
1 polymer ?
#
loop_
_entity_poly.entity_id
_entity_poly.type
_entity_poly.pdbx_seq_one_letter_code
_entity_poly.pdbx_strand_id
1 'polypeptide(L)'
;MDEAAAHESKKVKRKAAIFLAVIGLFLASLIGYGIHWAFFDMERIPKGALLDEKVSPDGTYTVKAYLSDMGATTSYSVVGELIFNKEHNKTKNIYFQYSQRTAEMHWADHDTVVINGVQLDVPDEVYDWRKNGNFTK
;
A
#
# COMPACT_ATOMS: atom_id res chain seq x y z
N MET A 1 46.87 -8.94 39.58
CA MET A 1 46.72 -9.07 38.11
C MET A 1 45.26 -9.25 37.69
N ASP A 2 44.32 -9.38 38.65
CA ASP A 2 42.93 -9.78 38.38
C ASP A 2 41.96 -8.64 38.05
N GLU A 3 42.20 -7.42 38.55
CA GLU A 3 41.22 -6.33 38.45
C GLU A 3 41.15 -5.72 37.04
N ALA A 4 42.29 -5.58 36.37
CA ALA A 4 42.36 -5.11 34.98
C ALA A 4 41.74 -6.11 34.00
N ALA A 5 41.96 -7.41 34.21
CA ALA A 5 41.38 -8.48 33.40
C ALA A 5 39.85 -8.56 33.57
N ALA A 6 39.35 -8.39 34.80
CA ALA A 6 37.91 -8.32 35.08
C ALA A 6 37.24 -7.09 34.44
N HIS A 7 37.91 -5.93 34.48
CA HIS A 7 37.44 -4.70 33.84
C HIS A 7 37.37 -4.82 32.30
N GLU A 8 38.42 -5.36 31.67
CA GLU A 8 38.45 -5.65 30.23
C GLU A 8 37.34 -6.63 29.81
N SER A 9 37.16 -7.73 30.55
CA SER A 9 36.09 -8.71 30.29
C SER A 9 34.69 -8.07 30.38
N LYS A 10 34.43 -7.20 31.37
CA LYS A 10 33.16 -6.48 31.52
C LYS A 10 32.91 -5.52 30.36
N LYS A 11 33.95 -4.83 29.88
CA LYS A 11 33.88 -3.92 28.72
C LYS A 11 33.57 -4.66 27.43
N VAL A 12 34.20 -5.82 27.19
CA VAL A 12 33.93 -6.68 26.03
C VAL A 12 32.49 -7.22 26.07
N LYS A 13 32.03 -7.76 27.21
CA LYS A 13 30.65 -8.23 27.38
C LYS A 13 29.62 -7.12 27.15
N ARG A 14 29.88 -5.91 27.65
CA ARG A 14 29.02 -4.73 27.39
C ARG A 14 28.95 -4.39 25.91
N LYS A 15 30.09 -4.36 25.20
CA LYS A 15 30.11 -4.12 23.74
C LYS A 15 29.36 -5.20 22.97
N ALA A 16 29.54 -6.47 23.32
CA ALA A 16 28.82 -7.59 22.72
C ALA A 16 27.30 -7.49 22.97
N ALA A 17 26.88 -7.14 24.19
CA ALA A 17 25.48 -6.94 24.52
C ALA A 17 24.85 -5.79 23.71
N ILE A 18 25.55 -4.66 23.56
CA ILE A 18 25.10 -3.55 22.72
C ILE A 18 24.98 -4.00 21.26
N PHE A 19 25.98 -4.73 20.74
CA PHE A 19 25.95 -5.24 19.37
C PHE A 19 24.76 -6.18 19.11
N LEU A 20 24.51 -7.12 20.03
CA LEU A 20 23.35 -8.02 19.97
C LEU A 20 22.03 -7.25 20.06
N ALA A 21 21.95 -6.22 20.90
CA ALA A 21 20.75 -5.38 20.99
C ALA A 21 20.48 -4.62 19.67
N VAL A 22 21.52 -4.09 19.03
CA VAL A 22 21.40 -3.41 17.73
C VAL A 22 20.96 -4.39 16.63
N ILE A 23 21.53 -5.60 16.60
CA ILE A 23 21.07 -6.65 15.67
C ILE A 23 19.61 -7.01 15.93
N GLY A 24 19.22 -7.19 17.19
CA GLY A 24 17.84 -7.49 17.56
C GLY A 24 16.86 -6.41 17.08
N LEU A 25 17.21 -5.13 17.25
CA LEU A 25 16.41 -4.01 16.77
C LEU A 25 16.32 -3.96 15.25
N PHE A 26 17.42 -4.25 14.56
CA PHE A 26 17.45 -4.33 13.10
C PHE A 26 16.53 -5.45 12.58
N LEU A 27 16.62 -6.65 13.17
CA LEU A 27 15.74 -7.77 12.81
C LEU A 27 14.27 -7.46 13.09
N ALA A 28 13.95 -6.84 14.23
CA ALA A 28 12.59 -6.41 14.53
C ALA A 28 12.05 -5.40 13.50
N SER A 29 12.88 -4.45 13.06
CA SER A 29 12.54 -3.50 12.01
C SER A 29 12.27 -4.19 10.66
N LEU A 30 13.07 -5.20 10.30
CA LEU A 30 12.86 -5.99 9.08
C LEU A 30 11.54 -6.79 9.13
N ILE A 31 11.21 -7.38 10.28
CA ILE A 31 9.93 -8.09 10.47
C ILE A 31 8.77 -7.10 10.36
N GLY A 32 8.86 -5.95 11.02
CA GLY A 32 7.84 -4.90 10.94
C GLY A 32 7.62 -4.42 9.51
N TYR A 33 8.70 -4.18 8.76
CA TYR A 33 8.63 -3.84 7.33
C TYR A 33 7.97 -4.95 6.51
N GLY A 34 8.34 -6.21 6.74
CA GLY A 34 7.74 -7.36 6.06
C GLY A 34 6.24 -7.49 6.30
N ILE A 35 5.79 -7.25 7.53
CA ILE A 35 4.35 -7.22 7.87
C ILE A 35 3.66 -6.04 7.15
N HIS A 36 4.25 -4.85 7.18
CA HIS A 36 3.68 -3.68 6.51
C HIS A 36 3.54 -3.93 5.00
N TRP A 37 4.60 -4.41 4.36
CA TRP A 37 4.57 -4.80 2.96
C TRP A 37 3.52 -5.89 2.67
N ALA A 38 3.40 -6.89 3.54
CA ALA A 38 2.47 -7.99 3.30
C ALA A 38 0.99 -7.57 3.39
N PHE A 39 0.63 -6.66 4.29
CA PHE A 39 -0.78 -6.39 4.60
C PHE A 39 -1.26 -4.98 4.23
N PHE A 40 -0.37 -4.00 4.06
CA PHE A 40 -0.72 -2.60 3.87
C PHE A 40 -0.33 -2.04 2.49
N ASP A 41 0.42 -2.79 1.69
CA ASP A 41 0.74 -2.41 0.32
C ASP A 41 -0.50 -2.56 -0.58
N MET A 42 -0.89 -1.48 -1.27
CA MET A 42 -2.04 -1.48 -2.17
C MET A 42 -1.80 -2.32 -3.42
N GLU A 43 -0.55 -2.48 -3.85
CA GLU A 43 -0.22 -3.28 -5.04
C GLU A 43 -0.45 -4.78 -4.82
N ARG A 44 -0.57 -5.22 -3.57
CA ARG A 44 -0.84 -6.63 -3.22
C ARG A 44 -2.32 -6.99 -3.17
N ILE A 45 -3.21 -6.02 -3.36
CA ILE A 45 -4.66 -6.28 -3.30
C ILE A 45 -5.05 -7.05 -4.57
N PRO A 46 -5.66 -8.25 -4.44
CA PRO A 46 -5.98 -9.08 -5.59
C PRO A 46 -7.01 -8.39 -6.47
N LYS A 47 -6.77 -8.35 -7.77
CA LYS A 47 -7.73 -7.86 -8.76
C LYS A 47 -8.55 -9.05 -9.26
N GLY A 48 -9.86 -9.00 -9.03
CA GLY A 48 -10.80 -10.01 -9.51
C GLY A 48 -11.48 -9.57 -10.81
N ALA A 49 -12.81 -9.59 -10.82
CA ALA A 49 -13.60 -9.27 -12.01
C ALA A 49 -13.51 -7.78 -12.36
N LEU A 50 -13.32 -7.44 -13.63
CA LEU A 50 -13.40 -6.06 -14.11
C LEU A 50 -14.85 -5.55 -13.99
N LEU A 51 -15.03 -4.40 -13.35
CA LEU A 51 -16.33 -3.74 -13.17
C LEU A 51 -16.55 -2.63 -14.22
N ASP A 52 -15.54 -1.79 -14.42
CA ASP A 52 -15.62 -0.66 -15.35
C ASP A 52 -14.21 -0.23 -15.78
N GLU A 53 -14.13 0.46 -16.92
CA GLU A 53 -12.91 0.98 -17.53
C GLU A 53 -13.18 2.35 -18.15
N LYS A 54 -12.33 3.33 -17.85
CA LYS A 54 -12.45 4.70 -18.35
C LYS A 54 -11.10 5.25 -18.79
N VAL A 55 -11.03 5.77 -20.00
CA VAL A 55 -9.85 6.43 -20.55
C VAL A 55 -9.95 7.94 -20.29
N SER A 56 -8.83 8.58 -19.91
CA SER A 56 -8.79 10.04 -19.71
C SER A 56 -9.09 10.78 -21.01
N PRO A 57 -9.61 12.01 -20.95
CA PRO A 57 -9.96 12.78 -22.15
C PRO A 57 -8.81 12.96 -23.16
N ASP A 58 -7.56 13.05 -22.70
CA ASP A 58 -6.36 13.14 -23.54
C ASP A 58 -5.70 11.80 -23.87
N GLY A 59 -6.27 10.70 -23.36
CA GLY A 59 -5.75 9.34 -23.53
C GLY A 59 -4.43 9.06 -22.82
N THR A 60 -3.93 9.94 -21.94
CA THR A 60 -2.71 9.70 -21.17
C THR A 60 -2.88 8.56 -20.18
N TYR A 61 -4.07 8.44 -19.58
CA TYR A 61 -4.37 7.46 -18.55
C TYR A 61 -5.58 6.58 -18.89
N THR A 62 -5.59 5.38 -18.34
CA THR A 62 -6.78 4.53 -18.27
C THR A 62 -6.95 4.07 -16.83
N VAL A 63 -8.16 4.17 -16.28
CA VAL A 63 -8.50 3.60 -14.98
C VAL A 63 -9.39 2.38 -15.18
N LYS A 64 -8.99 1.25 -14.61
CA LYS A 64 -9.78 0.01 -14.53
C LYS A 64 -10.17 -0.24 -13.08
N ALA A 65 -11.46 -0.45 -12.85
CA ALA A 65 -11.97 -0.85 -11.53
C ALA A 65 -12.24 -2.34 -11.49
N TYR A 66 -11.78 -3.01 -10.44
CA TYR A 66 -11.92 -4.44 -10.22
C TYR A 66 -12.68 -4.71 -8.93
N LEU A 67 -13.57 -5.71 -8.99
CA LEU A 67 -14.15 -6.35 -7.82
C LEU A 67 -13.09 -7.28 -7.23
N SER A 68 -12.62 -6.96 -6.03
CA SER A 68 -11.66 -7.74 -5.27
C SER A 68 -12.37 -8.58 -4.22
N ASP A 69 -12.03 -9.86 -4.16
CA ASP A 69 -12.41 -10.79 -3.09
C ASP A 69 -11.15 -11.13 -2.30
N MET A 70 -11.10 -10.70 -1.02
CA MET A 70 -9.97 -10.97 -0.12
C MET A 70 -10.13 -12.28 0.66
N GLY A 71 -11.11 -13.12 0.29
CA GLY A 71 -11.31 -14.46 0.83
C GLY A 71 -12.72 -14.68 1.40
N ALA A 72 -13.02 -15.93 1.74
CA ALA A 72 -14.37 -16.45 2.02
C ALA A 72 -15.17 -15.70 3.10
N THR A 73 -14.51 -15.01 4.03
CA THR A 73 -15.16 -14.27 5.13
C THR A 73 -15.13 -12.76 4.96
N THR A 74 -14.55 -12.24 3.87
CA THR A 74 -14.39 -10.81 3.62
C THR A 74 -15.50 -10.28 2.70
N SER A 75 -15.92 -9.03 2.93
CA SER A 75 -16.78 -8.36 1.96
C SER A 75 -16.00 -8.03 0.69
N TYR A 76 -16.67 -8.11 -0.46
CA TYR A 76 -16.09 -7.61 -1.70
C TYR A 76 -15.68 -6.15 -1.56
N SER A 77 -14.60 -5.81 -2.26
CA SER A 77 -14.00 -4.48 -2.28
C SER A 77 -13.80 -4.03 -3.72
N VAL A 78 -13.62 -2.73 -3.93
CA VAL A 78 -13.27 -2.20 -5.26
C VAL A 78 -11.84 -1.69 -5.25
N VAL A 79 -11.08 -2.11 -6.26
CA VAL A 79 -9.70 -1.67 -6.52
C VAL A 79 -9.65 -0.93 -7.84
N GLY A 80 -9.15 0.30 -7.85
CA GLY A 80 -8.87 1.07 -9.06
C GLY A 80 -7.39 1.00 -9.42
N GLU A 81 -7.10 0.48 -10.61
CA GLU A 81 -5.78 0.47 -11.23
C GLU A 81 -5.68 1.58 -12.28
N LEU A 82 -4.69 2.45 -12.12
CA LEU A 82 -4.27 3.42 -13.12
C LEU A 82 -3.26 2.79 -14.08
N ILE A 83 -3.43 3.04 -15.37
CA ILE A 83 -2.55 2.59 -16.45
C ILE A 83 -2.01 3.82 -17.16
N PHE A 84 -0.69 3.88 -17.30
CA PHE A 84 0.02 4.93 -18.02
C PHE A 84 0.15 4.52 -19.50
N ASN A 85 -0.80 4.96 -20.33
CA ASN A 85 -0.92 4.50 -21.72
C ASN A 85 0.33 4.84 -22.56
N LYS A 86 1.02 5.93 -22.22
CA LYS A 86 2.23 6.41 -22.91
C LYS A 86 3.54 5.87 -22.32
N GLU A 87 3.48 5.17 -21.18
CA GLU A 87 4.65 4.64 -20.47
C GLU A 87 4.64 3.11 -20.41
N HIS A 88 4.58 2.46 -21.58
CA HIS A 88 4.59 0.99 -21.69
C HIS A 88 3.52 0.27 -20.87
N ASN A 89 2.36 0.93 -20.64
CA ASN A 89 1.29 0.40 -19.80
C ASN A 89 1.76 0.02 -18.38
N LYS A 90 2.70 0.79 -17.82
CA LYS A 90 2.98 0.74 -16.39
C LYS A 90 1.67 0.93 -15.62
N THR A 91 1.52 0.23 -14.50
CA THR A 91 0.30 0.33 -13.68
C THR A 91 0.61 0.70 -12.23
N LYS A 92 -0.40 1.26 -11.57
CA LYS A 92 -0.38 1.65 -10.15
C LYS A 92 -1.78 1.51 -9.58
N ASN A 93 -1.94 0.91 -8.41
CA ASN A 93 -3.21 0.91 -7.69
C ASN A 93 -3.41 2.26 -7.00
N ILE A 94 -4.46 2.97 -7.39
CA ILE A 94 -4.76 4.33 -6.90
C ILE A 94 -6.00 4.39 -6.01
N TYR A 95 -6.85 3.38 -6.02
CA TYR A 95 -8.09 3.37 -5.26
C TYR A 95 -8.33 2.02 -4.62
N PHE A 96 -8.70 2.01 -3.34
CA PHE A 96 -9.15 0.83 -2.63
C PHE A 96 -10.26 1.19 -1.64
N GLN A 97 -11.44 0.61 -1.84
CA GLN A 97 -12.58 0.77 -0.95
C GLN A 97 -13.11 -0.58 -0.46
N TYR A 98 -13.15 -0.74 0.86
CA TYR A 98 -13.71 -1.91 1.52
C TYR A 98 -15.24 -1.91 1.49
N SER A 99 -15.85 -3.09 1.41
CA SER A 99 -17.31 -3.27 1.40
C SER A 99 -18.01 -2.53 0.25
N GLN A 100 -17.41 -2.57 -0.93
CA GLN A 100 -17.92 -1.94 -2.15
C GLN A 100 -18.01 -2.98 -3.26
N ARG A 101 -19.12 -2.98 -4.00
CA ARG A 101 -19.40 -3.95 -5.08
C ARG A 101 -19.51 -3.35 -6.47
N THR A 102 -19.72 -2.04 -6.54
CA THR A 102 -19.91 -1.31 -7.79
C THR A 102 -18.83 -0.23 -7.92
N ALA A 103 -18.50 0.10 -9.17
CA ALA A 103 -17.60 1.17 -9.51
C ALA A 103 -18.32 2.13 -10.46
N GLU A 104 -18.64 3.32 -9.98
CA GLU A 104 -19.05 4.44 -10.81
C GLU A 104 -17.82 5.32 -11.03
N MET A 105 -17.39 5.45 -12.29
CA MET A 105 -16.20 6.20 -12.65
C MET A 105 -16.46 7.22 -13.75
N HIS A 106 -15.92 8.42 -13.57
CA HIS A 106 -15.83 9.42 -14.62
C HIS A 106 -14.58 10.29 -14.43
N TRP A 107 -14.10 10.86 -15.52
CA TRP A 107 -13.03 11.85 -15.51
C TRP A 107 -13.65 13.23 -15.36
N ALA A 108 -13.19 14.00 -14.37
CA ALA A 108 -13.58 15.39 -14.19
C ALA A 108 -12.80 16.29 -15.17
N ASP A 109 -11.55 15.93 -15.45
CA ASP A 109 -10.66 16.55 -16.43
C ASP A 109 -9.60 15.53 -16.91
N HIS A 110 -8.41 15.97 -17.31
CA HIS A 110 -7.38 15.12 -17.93
C HIS A 110 -6.61 14.25 -16.93
N ASP A 111 -6.48 14.71 -15.69
CA ASP A 111 -5.69 14.11 -14.60
C ASP A 111 -6.54 13.85 -13.35
N THR A 112 -7.80 14.26 -13.33
CA THR A 112 -8.70 14.02 -12.19
C THR A 112 -9.74 12.96 -12.52
N VAL A 113 -9.70 11.85 -11.79
CA VAL A 113 -10.73 10.79 -11.84
C VAL A 113 -11.59 10.81 -10.58
N VAL A 114 -12.89 10.59 -10.75
CA VAL A 114 -13.83 10.38 -9.64
C VAL A 114 -14.28 8.93 -9.66
N ILE A 115 -14.07 8.22 -8.54
CA ILE A 115 -14.42 6.81 -8.36
C ILE A 115 -15.33 6.71 -7.14
N ASN A 116 -16.60 6.33 -7.34
CA ASN A 116 -17.62 6.26 -6.29
C ASN A 116 -17.68 7.52 -5.40
N GLY A 117 -17.55 8.70 -6.01
CA GLY A 117 -17.56 9.99 -5.32
C GLY A 117 -16.24 10.42 -4.68
N VAL A 118 -15.19 9.59 -4.72
CA VAL A 118 -13.83 9.98 -4.32
C VAL A 118 -13.11 10.55 -5.53
N GLN A 119 -12.71 11.83 -5.44
CA GLN A 119 -11.90 12.50 -6.44
C GLN A 119 -10.41 12.26 -6.16
N LEU A 120 -9.64 11.96 -7.22
CA LEU A 120 -8.20 11.71 -7.16
C LEU A 120 -7.50 12.45 -8.31
N ASP A 121 -6.50 13.25 -7.97
CA ASP A 121 -5.55 13.85 -8.92
C ASP A 121 -4.41 12.85 -9.21
N VAL A 122 -4.42 12.27 -10.42
CA VAL A 122 -3.53 11.18 -10.81
C VAL A 122 -2.34 11.70 -11.63
N PRO A 123 -1.13 11.15 -11.41
CA PRO A 123 -0.85 9.87 -10.79
C PRO A 123 -0.49 9.92 -9.30
N ASP A 124 -0.51 11.10 -8.68
CA ASP A 124 0.11 11.32 -7.37
C ASP A 124 -0.78 10.90 -6.20
N GLU A 125 -2.08 11.19 -6.29
CA GLU A 125 -3.04 10.86 -5.25
C GLU A 125 -3.47 9.40 -5.27
N VAL A 126 -3.68 8.86 -4.08
CA VAL A 126 -4.21 7.52 -3.86
C VAL A 126 -5.23 7.55 -2.72
N TYR A 127 -6.28 6.75 -2.86
CA TYR A 127 -7.24 6.51 -1.80
C TYR A 127 -7.13 5.08 -1.29
N ASP A 128 -6.80 4.94 -0.01
CA ASP A 128 -6.79 3.67 0.70
C ASP A 128 -7.77 3.76 1.86
N TRP A 129 -8.90 3.05 1.79
CA TRP A 129 -9.90 3.06 2.87
C TRP A 129 -9.31 2.79 4.26
N ARG A 130 -8.24 1.99 4.35
CA ARG A 130 -7.57 1.69 5.63
C ARG A 130 -6.94 2.92 6.28
N LYS A 131 -6.64 3.96 5.50
CA LYS A 131 -5.97 5.20 5.92
C LYS A 131 -6.89 6.41 5.82
N ASN A 132 -7.73 6.45 4.79
CA ASN A 132 -8.54 7.61 4.40
C ASN A 132 -10.02 7.48 4.80
N GLY A 133 -10.45 6.33 5.32
CA GLY A 133 -11.82 6.11 5.76
C GLY A 133 -12.17 6.91 7.00
N ASN A 134 -12.58 8.17 6.83
CA ASN A 134 -13.35 8.87 7.85
C ASN A 134 -14.76 8.27 7.85
N PHE A 135 -15.13 7.63 8.96
CA PHE A 135 -16.50 7.16 9.20
C PHE A 135 -17.44 8.36 9.32
N THR A 136 -17.96 8.88 8.19
CA THR A 136 -19.19 9.68 8.24
C THR A 136 -20.35 8.73 8.49
N LYS A 137 -20.83 8.78 9.72
CA LYS A 137 -21.99 8.07 10.26
C LYS A 137 -23.28 8.73 9.79
#